data_AF-A0A962SQ32-F1
#
_entry.id   AF-A0A962SQ32-F1
#
_cell.length_a   1.000
_cell.length_b   1.000
_cell.length_c   1.000
_cell.angle_alpha   90.00
_cell.angle_beta   90.00
_cell.angle_gamma   90.00
#
_symmetry.space_group_name_H-M   'P 1'
#
loop_
_entity.id
_entity.type
_entity.pdbx_description
1 polymer ?
#
loop_
_entity_poly.entity_id
_entity_poly.type
_entity_poly.pdbx_seq_one_letter_code
_entity_poly.pdbx_strand_id
1 'polypeptide(L)' 'MSLKWTDVLEIAIVLDERWPDVDPIAVNFVDLRDWIMQLPEFDDDPARCGERILEAVQQAWIEERE' A
#
# COMPACT_ATOMS: atom_id res chain seq x y z
N MET A 1 -7.25 -12.96 -7.34
CA MET A 1 -8.22 -12.20 -6.52
C MET A 1 -7.82 -10.74 -6.66
N SER A 2 -8.76 -9.79 -6.61
CA SER A 2 -8.40 -8.38 -6.81
C SER A 2 -8.22 -7.68 -5.47
N LEU A 3 -7.10 -6.99 -5.27
CA LEU A 3 -6.82 -6.19 -4.08
C LEU A 3 -7.76 -4.99 -4.01
N LYS A 4 -8.34 -4.79 -2.83
CA LYS A 4 -9.14 -3.62 -2.48
C LYS A 4 -8.39 -2.77 -1.46
N TRP A 5 -8.79 -1.51 -1.32
CA TRP A 5 -8.20 -0.60 -0.32
C TRP A 5 -8.30 -1.15 1.12
N THR A 6 -9.26 -2.03 1.39
CA THR A 6 -9.44 -2.69 2.69
C THR A 6 -8.45 -3.82 2.95
N ASP A 7 -7.80 -4.34 1.90
CA ASP A 7 -6.85 -5.45 1.99
C ASP A 7 -5.46 -4.91 2.36
N VAL A 8 -5.40 -4.18 3.47
CA VAL A 8 -4.25 -3.40 3.92
C VAL A 8 -2.97 -4.24 4.03
N LEU A 9 -3.07 -5.43 4.65
CA LEU A 9 -1.95 -6.35 4.84
C LEU A 9 -1.46 -6.92 3.50
N GLU A 10 -2.38 -7.35 2.63
CA GLU A 10 -2.02 -7.89 1.31
C GLU A 10 -1.34 -6.83 0.44
N ILE A 11 -1.85 -5.60 0.45
CA ILE A 11 -1.22 -4.48 -0.24
C ILE A 11 0.19 -4.24 0.31
N ALA A 12 0.37 -4.24 1.64
CA ALA A 12 1.68 -4.06 2.26
C ALA A 12 2.69 -5.14 1.85
N ILE A 13 2.28 -6.41 1.84
CA ILE A 13 3.12 -7.54 1.41
C ILE A 13 3.55 -7.36 -0.06
N VAL A 14 2.59 -7.06 -0.96
CA VAL A 14 2.89 -6.86 -2.38
C VAL A 14 3.78 -5.64 -2.60
N LEU A 15 3.58 -4.56 -1.83
CA LEU A 15 4.45 -3.39 -1.85
C LEU A 15 5.87 -3.77 -1.41
N ASP A 16 6.02 -4.61 -0.38
CA ASP A 16 7.31 -5.05 0.11
C ASP A 16 8.06 -5.93 -0.92
N GLU A 17 7.38 -6.91 -1.49
CA GLU A 17 7.95 -7.78 -2.51
C GLU A 17 8.38 -7.02 -3.77
N ARG A 18 7.66 -5.95 -4.13
CA ARG A 18 7.90 -5.18 -5.34
C ARG A 18 8.88 -4.02 -5.15
N TRP A 19 8.96 -3.47 -3.93
CA TRP A 19 9.86 -2.39 -3.56
C TRP A 19 10.64 -2.72 -2.27
N PRO A 20 11.45 -3.80 -2.24
CA PRO A 20 12.16 -4.23 -1.03
C PRO A 20 13.18 -3.20 -0.53
N ASP A 21 13.76 -2.40 -1.42
CA ASP A 21 14.75 -1.37 -1.09
C ASP A 21 14.14 -0.05 -0.57
N VAL A 22 12.81 0.10 -0.61
CA VAL A 22 12.14 1.34 -0.22
C VAL A 22 11.79 1.33 1.24
N ASP A 23 12.28 2.29 2.02
CA ASP A 23 11.87 2.47 3.42
C ASP A 23 10.42 2.98 3.51
N PRO A 24 9.46 2.17 4.00
CA PRO A 24 8.05 2.56 4.08
C PRO A 24 7.82 3.77 4.99
N ILE A 25 8.68 4.04 5.97
CA ILE A 25 8.59 5.20 6.85
C ILE A 25 8.86 6.51 6.08
N ALA A 26 9.74 6.46 5.08
CA ALA A 26 10.12 7.61 4.27
C ALA A 26 9.14 7.88 3.11
N VAL A 27 8.22 6.95 2.82
CA VAL A 27 7.24 7.08 1.74
C VAL A 27 6.14 8.08 2.14
N ASN A 28 5.82 9.01 1.25
CA ASN A 28 4.69 9.91 1.46
C ASN A 28 3.38 9.29 0.91
N PHE A 29 2.23 9.75 1.39
CA PHE A 29 0.93 9.20 0.99
C PHE A 29 0.61 9.36 -0.51
N VAL A 30 1.17 10.37 -1.18
CA VAL A 30 0.93 10.58 -2.61
C VAL A 30 1.60 9.46 -3.41
N ASP A 31 2.87 9.18 -3.10
CA ASP A 31 3.65 8.12 -3.73
C ASP A 31 3.10 6.74 -3.37
N LEU A 32 2.75 6.51 -2.09
CA LEU A 32 2.14 5.27 -1.64
C LEU A 32 0.86 4.96 -2.41
N ARG A 33 -0.05 5.94 -2.52
CA ARG A 33 -1.28 5.79 -3.28
C ARG A 33 -0.98 5.47 -4.75
N ASP A 34 -0.02 6.17 -5.34
CA ASP A 34 0.34 5.97 -6.75
C ASP A 34 0.87 4.56 -7.00
N TRP A 35 1.73 4.04 -6.10
CA TRP A 35 2.24 2.68 -6.19
C TRP A 35 1.15 1.63 -6.04
N ILE A 36 0.22 1.81 -5.11
CA ILE A 36 -0.93 0.91 -4.92
C ILE A 36 -1.81 0.90 -6.18
N MET A 37 -2.09 2.07 -6.77
CA MET A 37 -2.85 2.17 -8.02
C MET A 37 -2.12 1.55 -9.22
N GLN A 38 -0.78 1.46 -9.18
CA GLN A 38 0.03 0.80 -10.21
C GLN A 38 0.13 -0.73 -10.02
N LEU A 39 -0.37 -1.28 -8.91
CA LEU A 39 -0.36 -2.73 -8.70
C LEU A 39 -1.28 -3.42 -9.72
N PRO A 40 -0.79 -4.44 -10.44
CA PRO A 40 -1.59 -5.14 -11.45
C PRO A 40 -2.78 -5.90 -10.84
N GLU A 41 -2.73 -6.20 -9.55
CA GLU A 41 -3.78 -6.92 -8.81
C GLU A 41 -4.78 -5.97 -8.14
N PHE A 42 -4.52 -4.67 -8.15
CA PHE A 42 -5.39 -3.66 -7.53
C PHE A 42 -6.56 -3.27 -8.44
N ASP A 43 -7.78 -3.33 -7.90
CA ASP A 43 -9.03 -3.12 -8.65
C ASP A 43 -10.07 -2.38 -7.79
N ASP A 44 -9.67 -1.38 -7.01
CA ASP A 44 -10.62 -0.58 -6.24
C ASP A 44 -10.73 0.85 -6.78
N ASP A 45 -11.79 1.53 -6.36
CA ASP A 45 -12.04 2.90 -6.75
C ASP A 45 -11.01 3.83 -6.09
N PRO A 46 -10.20 4.60 -6.85
CA PRO A 46 -9.25 5.55 -6.27
C PRO A 46 -9.93 6.62 -5.41
N ALA A 47 -11.22 6.91 -5.62
CA ALA A 47 -11.99 7.85 -4.79
C ALA A 47 -12.31 7.29 -3.39
N ARG A 48 -12.17 5.97 -3.16
CA ARG A 48 -12.33 5.35 -1.84
C ARG A 48 -11.05 5.43 -0.99
N CYS A 49 -9.94 5.88 -1.57
CA CYS A 49 -8.70 6.10 -0.86
C CYS A 49 -8.79 7.32 0.06
N GLY A 50 -8.79 7.08 1.38
CA GLY A 50 -8.63 8.12 2.40
C GLY A 50 -7.25 8.05 3.07
N GLU A 51 -6.84 9.13 3.74
CA GLU A 51 -5.57 9.19 4.48
C GLU A 51 -5.42 8.06 5.50
N ARG A 52 -6.50 7.68 6.18
CA ARG A 52 -6.50 6.56 7.15
C ARG A 52 -6.17 5.20 6.52
N ILE A 53 -6.56 4.99 5.27
CA ILE A 53 -6.27 3.74 4.56
C ILE A 53 -4.79 3.69 4.21
N LEU A 54 -4.25 4.79 3.68
CA LEU A 54 -2.84 4.90 3.35
C LEU A 54 -1.96 4.80 4.59
N GLU A 55 -2.38 5.42 5.69
CA GLU A 55 -1.75 5.26 7.00
C GLU A 55 -1.75 3.80 7.44
N ALA A 56 -2.89 3.10 7.35
CA ALA A 56 -2.96 1.68 7.70
C ALA A 56 -2.04 0.81 6.83
N VAL A 57 -1.98 1.07 5.52
CA VAL A 57 -1.08 0.35 4.60
C VAL A 57 0.38 0.61 4.94
N GLN A 58 0.73 1.87 5.20
CA GLN A 58 2.09 2.24 5.59
C GLN A 58 2.48 1.57 6.91
N GLN A 59 1.60 1.58 7.91
CA GLN A 59 1.85 0.90 9.19
C GLN A 59 2.04 -0.61 9.00
N ALA A 60 1.13 -1.27 8.28
CA ALA A 60 1.25 -2.69 7.97
C ALA A 60 2.56 -3.01 7.23
N TRP A 61 2.99 -2.15 6.32
CA TRP A 61 4.25 -2.33 5.60
C TRP A 61 5.48 -2.15 6.50
N ILE A 62 5.44 -1.19 7.44
CA ILE A 62 6.48 -1.05 8.46
C ILE A 62 6.52 -2.30 9.35
N GLU A 63 5.36 -2.76 9.82
CA GLU A 63 5.24 -3.93 10.69
C GLU A 63 5.74 -5.22 10.03
N GLU A 64 5.53 -5.40 8.72
CA GLU A 64 6.09 -6.55 7.98
C GLU A 64 7.63 -6.53 7.87
N ARG A 65 8.24 -5.35 7.98
CA ARG A 65 9.71 -5.21 7.90
C ARG A 65 10.43 -5.31 9.24
N GLU A 66 9.71 -5.17 10.36
CA GLU A 66 10.25 -5.32 11.72
C GLU A 66 10.39 -6.80 12.14
#